data_AF-A0A956M157-F1
#
_entry.id   AF-A0A956M157-F1
#
_cell.length_a   1.000
_cell.length_b   1.000
_cell.length_c   1.000
_cell.angle_alpha   90.00
_cell.angle_beta   90.00
_cell.angle_gamma   90.00
#
_symmetry.space_group_name_H-M   'P 1'
#
loop_
_entity.id
_entity.type
_entity.pdbx_description
1 polymer ?
#
loop_
_entity_poly.entity_id
_entity_poly.type
_entity_poly.pdbx_seq_one_letter_code
_entity_poly.pdbx_strand_id
1 'polypeptide(L)'
;MESIWFALLATLITAYVVLDGFDLGAGAVHWWVGRNEDERAQVLRSIGPVWDGNEVCLIAAGGTLFLAFPRVYAAGFSGFYLPLMVALWLLVLRGIAIELRGHLDDAIWRRMWDAVFAGASVLLAVCLGAALGNVVRGVPIDTSRS
;
A
#
# COMPACT_ATOMS: atom_id res chain seq x y z
N MET A 1 10.85 -26.19 -9.36
CA MET A 1 10.17 -25.68 -8.14
C MET A 1 10.20 -24.16 -8.07
N GLU A 2 11.33 -23.51 -8.37
CA GLU A 2 11.44 -22.03 -8.36
C GLU A 2 10.38 -21.32 -9.21
N SER A 3 10.05 -21.87 -10.38
CA SER A 3 9.01 -21.31 -11.27
C SER A 3 7.61 -21.26 -10.62
N ILE A 4 7.30 -22.23 -9.74
CA ILE A 4 6.02 -22.26 -9.02
C ILE A 4 6.01 -21.16 -7.95
N TRP A 5 7.10 -21.01 -7.20
CA TRP A 5 7.25 -19.95 -6.21
C TRP A 5 7.22 -18.56 -6.85
N PHE A 6 7.86 -18.41 -8.01
CA PHE A 6 7.80 -17.18 -8.78
C PHE A 6 6.37 -16.89 -9.25
N ALA A 7 5.65 -17.87 -9.79
CA ALA A 7 4.26 -17.72 -10.20
C ALA A 7 3.33 -17.35 -9.03
N LEU A 8 3.55 -17.96 -7.86
CA LEU A 8 2.84 -17.62 -6.63
C LEU A 8 3.11 -16.16 -6.24
N LEU A 9 4.38 -15.76 -6.17
CA LEU A 9 4.78 -14.39 -5.83
C LEU A 9 4.18 -13.37 -6.81
N ALA A 10 4.26 -13.64 -8.11
CA ALA A 10 3.69 -12.78 -9.13
C ALA A 10 2.18 -12.66 -8.99
N THR A 11 1.49 -13.77 -8.66
CA THR A 11 0.04 -13.77 -8.41
C THR A 11 -0.30 -12.94 -7.17
N LEU A 12 0.44 -13.08 -6.07
CA LEU A 12 0.22 -12.32 -4.83
C LEU A 12 0.42 -10.81 -5.04
N ILE A 13 1.50 -10.41 -5.72
CA ILE A 13 1.76 -9.01 -6.05
C ILE A 13 0.66 -8.47 -6.98
N THR A 14 0.25 -9.24 -8.00
CA THR A 14 -0.81 -8.84 -8.92
C THR A 14 -2.14 -8.68 -8.18
N ALA A 15 -2.48 -9.62 -7.30
CA ALA A 15 -3.67 -9.55 -6.47
C ALA A 15 -3.63 -8.29 -5.59
N TYR A 16 -2.51 -8.01 -4.92
CA TYR A 16 -2.34 -6.79 -4.15
C TYR A 16 -2.56 -5.53 -5.00
N VAL A 17 -1.93 -5.43 -6.19
CA VAL A 17 -2.09 -4.25 -7.06
C VAL A 17 -3.53 -4.06 -7.54
N VAL A 18 -4.26 -5.14 -7.81
CA VAL A 18 -5.66 -5.07 -8.26
C VAL A 18 -6.61 -4.74 -7.11
N LEU A 19 -6.44 -5.43 -5.98
CA LEU A 19 -7.30 -5.31 -4.82
C LEU A 19 -6.99 -4.01 -4.05
N ASP A 20 -5.77 -3.83 -3.56
CA ASP A 20 -5.42 -2.60 -2.84
C ASP A 20 -5.37 -1.38 -3.77
N GLY A 21 -5.17 -1.58 -5.08
CA GLY A 21 -5.23 -0.49 -6.06
C GLY A 21 -6.58 0.22 -6.12
N PHE A 22 -7.70 -0.49 -5.93
CA PHE A 22 -9.01 0.19 -5.87
C PHE A 22 -9.19 0.95 -4.55
N ASP A 23 -8.65 0.45 -3.43
CA ASP A 23 -8.68 1.14 -2.14
C ASP A 23 -7.89 2.45 -2.19
N LEU A 24 -6.67 2.37 -2.73
CA LEU A 24 -5.80 3.53 -2.95
C LEU A 24 -6.44 4.53 -3.92
N GLY A 25 -7.08 4.03 -4.98
CA GLY A 25 -7.83 4.85 -5.93
C GLY A 25 -8.99 5.58 -5.27
N ALA A 26 -9.81 4.87 -4.49
CA ALA A 26 -10.92 5.43 -3.73
C ALA A 26 -10.42 6.51 -2.76
N GLY A 27 -9.34 6.26 -2.03
CA GLY A 27 -8.70 7.23 -1.15
C GLY A 27 -8.18 8.47 -1.89
N ALA A 28 -7.56 8.30 -3.05
CA ALA A 28 -7.07 9.42 -3.84
C ALA A 28 -8.21 10.33 -4.36
N VAL A 29 -9.36 9.76 -4.73
CA VAL A 29 -10.42 10.52 -5.42
C VAL A 29 -11.63 10.89 -4.57
N HIS A 30 -11.77 10.37 -3.34
CA HIS A 30 -12.99 10.56 -2.55
C HIS A 30 -13.39 12.01 -2.32
N TRP A 31 -12.43 12.96 -2.26
CA TRP A 31 -12.73 14.40 -2.15
C TRP A 31 -13.36 15.00 -3.41
N TRP A 32 -13.01 14.47 -4.59
CA TRP A 32 -13.56 14.92 -5.87
C TRP A 32 -14.89 14.24 -6.19
N VAL A 33 -15.04 12.98 -5.80
CA VAL A 33 -16.26 12.20 -6.06
C VAL A 33 -17.36 12.52 -5.04
N GLY A 34 -17.02 12.67 -3.76
CA GLY A 34 -17.98 12.98 -2.70
C GLY A 34 -18.11 14.48 -2.45
N ARG A 35 -19.25 15.06 -2.84
CA ARG A 35 -19.58 16.48 -2.68
C ARG A 35 -20.17 16.82 -1.32
N ASN A 36 -20.71 15.82 -0.62
CA ASN A 36 -21.24 15.92 0.74
C ASN A 36 -20.66 14.80 1.63
N GLU A 37 -20.91 14.89 2.93
CA GLU A 37 -20.39 13.95 3.94
C GLU A 37 -20.92 12.52 3.71
N ASP A 38 -22.19 12.38 3.32
CA ASP A 38 -22.81 11.08 3.08
C ASP A 38 -22.19 10.35 1.90
N GLU A 39 -21.92 11.06 0.79
CA GLU A 39 -21.23 10.52 -0.38
C GLU A 39 -19.78 10.12 -0.05
N ARG A 40 -19.06 10.91 0.74
CA ARG A 40 -17.70 10.57 1.20
C ARG A 40 -17.70 9.33 2.09
N ALA A 41 -18.64 9.27 3.03
CA ALA A 41 -18.83 8.10 3.88
C ALA A 41 -19.22 6.87 3.06
N GLN A 42 -19.98 7.02 1.98
CA GLN A 42 -20.32 5.91 1.07
C GLN A 42 -19.09 5.34 0.36
N VAL A 43 -18.16 6.20 -0.09
CA VAL A 43 -16.89 5.73 -0.66
C VAL A 43 -16.11 4.89 0.36
N LEU A 44 -15.96 5.38 1.60
CA LEU A 44 -15.25 4.62 2.64
C LEU A 44 -15.97 3.34 3.06
N ARG A 45 -17.31 3.32 3.07
CA ARG A 45 -18.08 2.10 3.34
C ARG A 45 -17.91 1.04 2.25
N SER A 46 -17.57 1.43 1.03
CA SER A 46 -17.33 0.47 -0.05
C SER A 46 -16.01 -0.32 0.11
N ILE A 47 -15.02 0.28 0.80
CA ILE A 47 -13.69 -0.32 1.03
C ILE A 47 -13.57 -0.95 2.42
N GLY A 48 -14.31 -0.43 3.41
CA GLY A 48 -14.21 -0.80 4.83
C GLY A 48 -14.24 -2.31 5.12
N PRO A 49 -15.09 -3.12 4.45
CA PRO A 49 -15.14 -4.57 4.70
C PRO A 49 -13.95 -5.38 4.15
N VAL A 50 -13.15 -4.82 3.25
CA VAL A 50 -12.19 -5.59 2.42
C VAL A 50 -10.76 -5.09 2.47
N TRP A 51 -10.52 -3.82 2.83
CA TRP A 51 -9.17 -3.22 2.79
C TRP A 51 -8.13 -3.99 3.62
N ASP A 52 -8.49 -4.43 4.83
CA ASP A 52 -7.56 -5.17 5.71
C ASP A 52 -7.22 -6.55 5.12
N GLY A 53 -8.18 -7.18 4.44
CA GLY A 53 -7.96 -8.41 3.70
C GLY A 53 -7.02 -8.23 2.49
N ASN A 54 -7.08 -7.08 1.82
CA ASN A 54 -6.23 -6.77 0.68
C ASN A 54 -4.75 -6.64 1.08
N GLU A 55 -4.48 -6.08 2.27
CA GLU A 55 -3.13 -5.98 2.85
C GLU A 55 -2.49 -7.35 3.12
N VAL A 56 -3.29 -8.39 3.36
CA VAL A 56 -2.77 -9.76 3.54
C VAL A 56 -2.02 -10.24 2.29
N CYS A 57 -2.42 -9.82 1.08
CA CYS A 57 -1.69 -10.14 -0.14
C CYS A 57 -0.24 -9.62 -0.10
N LEU A 58 -0.04 -8.39 0.41
CA LEU A 58 1.29 -7.80 0.55
C LEU A 58 2.14 -8.54 1.59
N ILE A 59 1.55 -8.87 2.74
CA ILE A 59 2.21 -9.64 3.80
C ILE A 59 2.63 -11.02 3.28
N ALA A 60 1.73 -11.71 2.58
CA ALA A 60 1.99 -13.02 1.98
C ALA A 60 3.08 -12.95 0.89
N ALA A 61 3.11 -11.89 0.07
CA ALA A 61 4.17 -11.66 -0.90
C ALA A 61 5.53 -11.48 -0.20
N GLY A 62 5.58 -10.70 0.88
CA GLY A 62 6.77 -10.54 1.72
C GLY A 62 7.25 -11.86 2.34
N GLY A 63 6.33 -12.66 2.88
CA GLY A 63 6.64 -14.00 3.40
C GLY A 63 7.15 -14.95 2.32
N THR A 64 6.57 -14.90 1.12
CA THR A 64 7.02 -15.69 -0.03
C THR A 64 8.43 -15.30 -0.47
N LEU A 65 8.74 -13.99 -0.51
CA LEU A 65 10.08 -13.48 -0.78
C LEU A 65 11.08 -13.99 0.27
N PHE A 66 10.72 -13.95 1.55
CA PHE A 66 11.59 -14.43 2.63
C PHE A 66 11.89 -15.93 2.52
N LEU A 67 10.87 -16.75 2.23
CA LEU A 67 11.01 -18.21 2.18
C LEU A 67 11.66 -18.72 0.88
N ALA A 68 11.24 -18.21 -0.27
CA ALA A 68 11.64 -18.75 -1.57
C ALA A 68 12.77 -17.96 -2.24
N PHE A 69 12.93 -16.66 -1.93
CA PHE A 69 13.90 -15.76 -2.59
C PHE A 69 14.66 -14.87 -1.59
N PRO A 70 15.36 -15.45 -0.58
CA PRO A 70 15.93 -14.70 0.53
C PRO A 70 16.96 -13.63 0.11
N ARG A 71 17.68 -13.84 -1.00
CA ARG A 71 18.60 -12.83 -1.56
C ARG A 71 17.87 -11.60 -2.09
N VAL A 72 16.75 -11.80 -2.79
CA VAL A 72 15.91 -10.70 -3.31
C VAL A 72 15.26 -9.97 -2.14
N TYR A 73 14.77 -10.71 -1.14
CA TYR A 73 14.25 -10.14 0.09
C TYR A 73 15.29 -9.23 0.77
N ALA A 74 16.49 -9.75 1.04
CA ALA A 74 17.54 -8.99 1.72
C ALA A 74 17.97 -7.74 0.93
N ALA A 75 18.20 -7.87 -0.38
CA ALA A 75 18.59 -6.76 -1.23
C ALA A 75 17.49 -5.69 -1.38
N GLY A 76 16.22 -6.12 -1.47
CA GLY A 76 15.08 -5.21 -1.53
C GLY A 76 14.92 -4.43 -0.23
N PHE A 77 14.94 -5.11 0.92
CA PHE A 77 14.76 -4.45 2.22
C PHE A 77 15.94 -3.55 2.62
N SER A 78 17.17 -3.89 2.24
CA SER A 78 18.32 -3.03 2.49
C SER A 78 18.42 -1.87 1.50
N GLY A 79 18.25 -2.13 0.21
CA GLY A 79 18.35 -1.12 -0.86
C GLY A 79 17.21 -0.11 -0.87
N PHE A 80 16.01 -0.54 -0.46
CA PHE A 80 14.83 0.33 -0.34
C PHE A 80 14.42 0.58 1.10
N TYR A 81 15.36 0.56 2.06
CA TYR A 81 15.05 0.72 3.48
C TYR A 81 14.17 1.96 3.77
N LEU A 82 14.60 3.14 3.32
CA LEU A 82 13.84 4.38 3.55
C LEU A 82 12.48 4.37 2.82
N PRO A 83 12.39 4.06 1.50
CA PRO A 83 11.10 3.94 0.82
C PRO A 83 10.14 2.94 1.48
N LEU A 84 10.62 1.78 1.94
CA LEU A 84 9.80 0.77 2.61
C LEU A 84 9.32 1.25 3.99
N MET A 85 10.16 1.97 4.74
CA MET A 85 9.72 2.58 6.01
C MET A 85 8.65 3.65 5.79
N VAL A 86 8.79 4.48 4.74
CA VAL A 86 7.75 5.45 4.38
C VAL A 86 6.46 4.73 3.99
N ALA A 87 6.54 3.71 3.13
CA ALA A 87 5.37 2.92 2.73
C ALA A 87 4.66 2.28 3.94
N LEU A 88 5.43 1.74 4.90
CA LEU A 88 4.89 1.18 6.14
C LEU A 88 4.11 2.22 6.96
N TRP A 89 4.67 3.41 7.15
CA TRP A 89 3.96 4.48 7.87
C TRP A 89 2.70 4.95 7.14
N LEU A 90 2.73 5.02 5.81
CA LEU A 90 1.57 5.37 5.01
C LEU A 90 0.46 4.32 5.13
N LEU A 91 0.82 3.03 5.12
CA LEU A 91 -0.12 1.92 5.35
C LEU A 91 -0.78 2.02 6.74
N VAL A 92 0.02 2.27 7.77
CA VAL A 92 -0.48 2.46 9.15
C VAL A 92 -1.43 3.65 9.23
N LEU A 93 -1.04 4.81 8.68
CA LEU A 93 -1.88 6.01 8.68
C LEU A 93 -3.18 5.79 7.93
N ARG A 94 -3.15 5.05 6.81
CA ARG A 94 -4.33 4.69 6.03
C ARG A 94 -5.31 3.84 6.85
N GLY A 95 -4.82 2.76 7.46
CA GLY A 95 -5.66 1.89 8.29
C GLY A 95 -6.27 2.62 9.48
N ILE A 96 -5.46 3.43 10.18
CA ILE A 96 -5.93 4.25 11.29
C ILE A 96 -6.98 5.27 10.83
N ALA A 97 -6.80 5.89 9.66
CA ALA A 97 -7.77 6.86 9.14
C ALA A 97 -9.13 6.23 8.84
N ILE A 98 -9.17 5.01 8.27
CA ILE A 98 -10.42 4.30 8.00
C ILE A 98 -11.14 3.98 9.32
N GLU A 99 -10.43 3.43 10.30
CA GLU A 99 -11.00 3.00 11.57
C GLU A 99 -11.44 4.19 12.44
N LEU A 100 -10.56 5.17 12.64
CA LEU A 100 -10.80 6.28 13.57
C LEU A 100 -11.78 7.33 13.04
N ARG A 101 -11.99 7.45 11.73
CA ARG A 101 -12.89 8.47 11.16
C ARG A 101 -14.28 8.45 11.79
N GLY A 102 -14.84 7.26 12.03
CA GLY A 102 -16.20 7.09 12.55
C GLY A 102 -16.33 7.25 14.08
N HIS A 103 -15.23 7.37 14.82
CA HIS A 103 -15.24 7.32 16.28
C HIS A 103 -15.77 8.60 16.96
N LEU A 104 -15.65 9.75 16.29
CA LEU A 104 -16.16 11.04 16.80
C LEU A 104 -17.08 11.68 15.76
N ASP A 105 -18.25 12.11 16.21
CA ASP A 105 -19.22 12.84 15.39
C ASP A 105 -18.89 14.34 15.37
N ASP A 106 -17.68 14.65 14.88
CA ASP A 106 -17.16 16.01 14.73
C ASP A 106 -16.68 16.25 13.30
N ALA A 107 -17.03 17.41 12.74
CA ALA A 107 -16.72 17.74 11.35
C ALA A 107 -15.23 17.98 11.10
N ILE A 108 -14.49 18.49 12.09
CA ILE A 108 -13.04 18.72 11.99
C ILE A 108 -12.33 17.37 12.05
N TRP A 109 -12.75 16.49 12.96
CA TRP A 109 -12.24 15.12 13.08
C TRP A 109 -12.36 14.35 11.77
N ARG A 110 -13.56 14.32 11.16
CA ARG A 110 -13.79 13.59 9.90
C ARG A 110 -12.96 14.16 8.76
N ARG A 111 -12.88 15.49 8.62
CA ARG A 111 -12.04 16.15 7.59
C ARG A 111 -10.56 15.86 7.77
N MET A 112 -10.07 15.81 9.00
CA MET A 112 -8.68 15.46 9.29
C MET A 112 -8.37 14.04 8.79
N TRP A 113 -9.20 13.06 9.15
CA TRP A 113 -9.00 11.67 8.72
C TRP A 113 -9.21 11.48 7.22
N ASP A 114 -10.15 12.18 6.59
CA ASP A 114 -10.32 12.21 5.14
C ASP A 114 -9.05 12.73 4.44
N ALA A 115 -8.42 13.79 4.98
CA ALA A 115 -7.18 14.31 4.44
C ALA A 115 -6.00 13.34 4.64
N VAL A 116 -5.88 12.71 5.81
CA VAL A 116 -4.86 11.67 6.07
C VAL A 116 -5.06 10.49 5.14
N PHE A 117 -6.30 10.02 4.94
CA PHE A 117 -6.63 8.90 4.08
C PHE A 117 -6.28 9.18 2.61
N ALA A 118 -6.63 10.37 2.08
CA ALA A 118 -6.25 10.79 0.74
C ALA A 118 -4.73 10.91 0.59
N GLY A 119 -4.08 11.61 1.52
CA GLY A 119 -2.64 11.84 1.48
C GLY A 119 -1.85 10.53 1.55
N ALA A 120 -2.21 9.64 2.47
CA ALA A 120 -1.59 8.34 2.61
C ALA A 120 -1.75 7.50 1.34
N SER A 121 -2.94 7.48 0.76
CA SER A 121 -3.24 6.67 -0.44
C SER A 121 -2.47 7.15 -1.66
N VAL A 122 -2.45 8.47 -1.91
CA VAL A 122 -1.72 9.05 -3.04
C VAL A 122 -0.21 8.84 -2.89
N LEU A 123 0.33 9.14 -1.71
CA LEU A 123 1.76 8.98 -1.44
C LEU A 123 2.18 7.52 -1.54
N LEU A 124 1.35 6.57 -1.08
CA LEU A 124 1.68 5.15 -1.17
C LEU A 124 1.73 4.69 -2.63
N ALA A 125 0.75 5.09 -3.45
CA ALA A 125 0.75 4.79 -4.88
C ALA A 125 2.00 5.34 -5.59
N VAL A 126 2.42 6.57 -5.25
CA VAL A 126 3.65 7.19 -5.78
C VAL A 126 4.90 6.44 -5.29
N CYS A 127 5.00 6.11 -4.01
CA CYS A 127 6.13 5.38 -3.43
C CYS A 127 6.30 4.00 -4.08
N LEU A 128 5.21 3.23 -4.21
CA LEU A 128 5.22 1.91 -4.84
C LEU A 128 5.57 2.02 -6.34
N GLY A 129 5.00 2.99 -7.05
CA GLY A 129 5.30 3.23 -8.46
C GLY A 129 6.76 3.63 -8.69
N ALA A 130 7.31 4.51 -7.85
CA ALA A 130 8.71 4.92 -7.92
C ALA A 130 9.67 3.76 -7.60
N ALA A 131 9.34 2.94 -6.59
CA ALA A 131 10.11 1.75 -6.23
C ALA A 131 10.14 0.75 -7.40
N LEU A 132 8.97 0.43 -7.98
CA LEU A 132 8.87 -0.47 -9.13
C LEU A 132 9.60 0.09 -10.36
N GLY A 133 9.46 1.38 -10.63
CA GLY A 133 10.18 2.05 -11.72
C GLY A 133 11.70 1.97 -11.57
N ASN A 134 12.21 2.08 -10.34
CA ASN A 134 13.64 1.91 -10.05
C ASN A 134 14.08 0.45 -10.21
N VAL A 135 13.26 -0.53 -9.80
CA VAL A 135 13.54 -1.96 -10.04
C VAL A 135 13.67 -2.24 -11.54
N VAL A 136 12.76 -1.70 -12.36
CA VAL A 136 12.80 -1.87 -13.82
C VAL A 136 14.01 -1.19 -14.47
N ARG A 137 14.40 0.00 -13.99
CA ARG A 137 15.63 0.67 -14.47
C ARG A 137 16.92 -0.03 -14.01
N GLY A 138 16.84 -0.90 -13.00
CA GLY A 138 17.97 -1.47 -12.31
C GLY A 138 18.40 -0.60 -11.14
N VAL A 139 18.51 -1.22 -9.97
CA VAL A 139 19.00 -0.57 -8.75
C VAL A 139 20.48 -0.91 -8.61
N PRO A 140 21.36 0.07 -8.35
CA PRO A 140 22.73 -0.20 -7.99
C PRO A 140 22.76 -0.86 -6.60
N ILE A 141 22.73 -2.19 -6.57
CA ILE A 141 22.93 -2.98 -5.36
C ILE A 141 24.45 -3.10 -5.21
N ASP A 142 24.94 -2.67 -4.05
CA ASP A 142 26.36 -2.53 -3.71
C ASP A 142 27.27 -3.56 -4.39
N THR A 143 28.01 -3.12 -5.40
CA THR A 143 29.19 -3.84 -5.89
C THR A 143 30.32 -3.48 -4.95
N SER A 144 30.48 -4.20 -3.85
CA SER A 144 31.71 -4.19 -3.08
C SER A 144 32.83 -4.75 -3.97
N ARG A 145 33.43 -3.85 -4.77
CA ARG A 145 34.81 -3.96 -5.23
C ARG A 145 35.70 -3.70 -4.02
N SER A 146 36.18 -4.78 -3.42
CA SER A 146 37.57 -4.95 -2.95
C SER A 146 37.80 -6.41 -2.65
#